data_AF-A0A371CR81-F1
#
_entry.id   AF-A0A371CR81-F1
#
_cell.length_a   1.000
_cell.length_b   1.000
_cell.length_c   1.000
_cell.angle_alpha   90.00
_cell.angle_beta   90.00
_cell.angle_gamma   90.00
#
_symmetry.space_group_name_H-M   'P 1'
#
loop_
_entity.id
_entity.type
_entity.pdbx_description
1 polymer ?
#
loop_
_entity_poly.entity_id
_entity_poly.type
_entity_poly.pdbx_seq_one_letter_code
_entity_poly.pdbx_strand_id
1 'polypeptide(L)'
;MVYSLHSLPGNCPSRLKWRMSRLSSAMSRTKAPFSRSGASISRMSHRHLPFFGLDPRITSCFSADDEFVSYVSENWFPGSSLADLNTTLQLYPSDPADGSPFDTGDANAFTPEYKRIAAVQGDLAFNAPRRQFLDAFSANRTAYNFLSARGNFPGIGDAHTTDLLTAFGPGDMTDFFIRFVNDLNPNGDAGLQWPSYNTTARATLQFNDGAVPLNITMDNERLAGTNELASLSLRFPI
;
A
#
# COMPACT_ATOMS: atom_id res chain seq x y z
N MET A 1 5.29 -13.43 -3.78
CA MET A 1 4.40 -12.89 -4.83
C MET A 1 4.71 -11.41 -4.91
N VAL A 2 5.49 -10.97 -5.90
CA VAL A 2 5.80 -9.55 -6.10
C VAL A 2 4.58 -8.94 -6.75
N TYR A 3 3.77 -8.20 -5.98
CA TYR A 3 2.81 -7.28 -6.58
C TYR A 3 3.64 -6.16 -7.19
N SER A 4 3.86 -6.24 -8.50
CA SER A 4 4.40 -5.11 -9.26
C SER A 4 3.38 -3.98 -9.14
N LEU A 5 3.70 -2.98 -8.31
CA LEU A 5 3.08 -1.66 -8.37
C LEU A 5 3.37 -1.15 -9.79
N HIS A 6 2.48 -1.46 -10.72
CA HIS A 6 2.51 -0.85 -12.03
C HIS A 6 2.35 0.65 -11.80
N SER A 7 3.25 1.41 -12.41
CA SER A 7 3.23 2.87 -12.41
C SER A 7 1.80 3.34 -12.66
N LEU A 8 1.18 3.96 -11.65
CA LEU A 8 -0.07 4.67 -11.86
C LEU A 8 0.25 5.77 -12.88
N PRO A 9 -0.47 5.85 -14.01
CA PRO A 9 -0.26 6.93 -14.96
C PRO A 9 -0.70 8.23 -14.29
N GLY A 10 0.28 8.92 -13.69
CA GLY A 10 0.15 10.33 -13.34
C GLY A 10 -0.04 11.12 -14.62
N ASN A 11 -1.29 11.30 -15.02
CA ASN A 11 -1.76 12.48 -15.74
C ASN A 11 -3.28 12.47 -15.81
N CYS A 12 -3.85 13.57 -15.30
CA CYS A 12 -5.23 13.99 -15.47
C CYS A 12 -5.76 13.66 -16.89
N PRO A 13 -6.89 12.93 -17.06
CA PRO A 13 -7.24 12.42 -18.36
C PRO A 13 -7.85 13.53 -19.24
N SER A 14 -7.12 13.89 -20.29
CA SER A 14 -7.79 14.29 -21.52
C SER A 14 -8.64 13.09 -21.99
N ARG A 15 -9.95 13.34 -22.07
CA ARG A 15 -11.02 12.42 -22.47
C ARG A 15 -10.57 11.35 -23.47
N LEU A 16 -10.64 10.07 -23.09
CA LEU A 16 -10.95 9.00 -24.04
C LEU A 16 -12.02 8.08 -23.45
N LYS A 17 -13.17 8.04 -24.13
CA LYS A 17 -14.28 7.14 -23.83
C LYS A 17 -13.82 5.70 -23.99
N TRP A 18 -13.90 4.87 -22.95
CA TRP A 18 -13.82 3.42 -23.10
C TRP A 18 -15.19 2.89 -23.52
N ARG A 19 -15.30 2.51 -24.81
CA ARG A 19 -16.42 1.74 -25.34
C ARG A 19 -16.06 0.26 -25.17
N MET A 20 -16.85 -0.52 -24.43
CA MET A 20 -16.73 -1.98 -24.46
C MET A 20 -16.98 -2.46 -25.89
N SER A 21 -15.99 -3.07 -26.53
CA SER A 21 -16.17 -3.83 -27.76
C SER A 21 -15.87 -5.30 -27.50
N ARG A 22 -16.92 -6.12 -27.46
CA ARG A 22 -16.80 -7.56 -27.68
C ARG A 22 -16.37 -7.78 -29.14
N LEU A 23 -15.31 -8.54 -29.34
CA LEU A 23 -14.91 -9.00 -30.67
C LEU A 23 -15.94 -10.02 -31.17
N SER A 24 -16.68 -9.66 -32.22
CA SER A 24 -17.32 -10.61 -33.13
C SER A 24 -17.02 -10.17 -34.56
N SER A 25 -16.65 -11.15 -35.38
CA SER A 25 -16.07 -11.00 -36.71
C SER A 25 -17.05 -10.54 -37.80
N ALA A 26 -16.48 -9.85 -38.79
CA ALA A 26 -16.84 -9.75 -40.21
C ALA A 26 -18.25 -9.26 -40.63
N MET A 27 -18.34 -8.18 -41.41
CA MET A 27 -18.30 -8.20 -42.89
C MET A 27 -18.60 -6.80 -43.48
N SER A 28 -17.91 -6.51 -44.58
CA SER A 28 -17.94 -5.29 -45.41
C SER A 28 -19.30 -5.03 -46.10
N ARG A 29 -19.65 -3.75 -46.33
CA ARG A 29 -20.03 -3.25 -47.67
C ARG A 29 -20.21 -1.72 -47.74
N THR A 30 -20.02 -1.25 -48.96
CA THR A 30 -19.77 0.10 -49.49
C THR A 30 -21.03 0.86 -49.92
N LYS A 31 -20.96 2.21 -49.97
CA LYS A 31 -21.25 3.11 -51.13
C LYS A 31 -21.82 4.50 -50.74
N ALA A 32 -21.31 5.53 -51.42
CA ALA A 32 -21.70 6.95 -51.42
C ALA A 32 -22.87 7.23 -52.42
N PRO A 33 -23.06 8.43 -53.04
CA PRO A 33 -23.28 9.84 -52.58
C PRO A 33 -24.53 10.49 -53.26
N PHE A 34 -24.95 11.72 -52.90
CA PHE A 34 -25.63 12.76 -53.75
C PHE A 34 -26.13 13.95 -52.88
N SER A 35 -26.63 15.09 -53.39
CA SER A 35 -26.09 16.26 -54.13
C SER A 35 -27.21 17.34 -54.15
N ARG A 36 -26.85 18.63 -53.96
CA ARG A 36 -27.53 19.90 -54.38
C ARG A 36 -28.98 20.16 -53.87
N SER A 37 -29.52 21.38 -53.69
CA SER A 37 -29.17 22.79 -53.98
C SER A 37 -30.22 23.73 -53.32
N GLY A 38 -29.87 24.99 -53.02
CA GLY A 38 -30.70 26.15 -53.39
C GLY A 38 -31.54 26.90 -52.34
N ALA A 39 -31.21 28.20 -52.20
CA ALA A 39 -32.09 29.38 -52.12
C ALA A 39 -32.41 30.10 -50.77
N SER A 40 -31.92 31.34 -50.74
CA SER A 40 -32.58 32.60 -50.37
C SER A 40 -32.39 33.25 -48.98
N ILE A 41 -32.32 34.58 -49.07
CA ILE A 41 -31.88 35.63 -48.16
C ILE A 41 -32.96 36.00 -47.14
N SER A 42 -32.56 36.23 -45.89
CA SER A 42 -33.18 37.26 -45.04
C SER A 42 -32.20 37.83 -44.01
N ARG A 43 -32.14 39.16 -43.97
CA ARG A 43 -31.42 39.97 -42.97
C ARG A 43 -32.07 39.80 -41.60
N MET A 44 -31.28 39.62 -40.55
CA MET A 44 -31.64 40.09 -39.21
C MET A 44 -30.42 40.21 -38.29
N SER A 45 -30.20 41.46 -37.83
CA SER A 45 -29.79 41.86 -36.47
C SER A 45 -28.60 41.17 -35.80
N HIS A 46 -27.53 41.95 -35.59
CA HIS A 46 -26.49 41.68 -34.60
C HIS A 46 -27.11 41.39 -33.23
N ARG A 47 -27.01 40.13 -32.77
CA ARG A 47 -27.05 39.77 -31.35
C ARG A 47 -25.78 39.01 -31.00
N HIS A 48 -25.09 39.52 -29.99
CA HIS A 48 -23.97 38.88 -29.31
C HIS A 48 -24.32 37.42 -28.94
N LEU A 49 -23.50 36.47 -29.40
CA LEU A 49 -23.38 35.16 -28.79
C LEU A 49 -22.48 35.31 -27.56
N PRO A 50 -22.88 34.89 -26.34
CA PRO A 50 -21.91 34.61 -25.32
C PRO A 50 -21.20 33.32 -25.68
N PHE A 51 -19.90 33.46 -25.88
CA PHE A 51 -18.89 32.43 -25.82
C PHE A 51 -19.11 31.47 -24.63
N PHE A 52 -18.76 30.21 -24.85
CA PHE A 52 -18.59 29.17 -23.84
C PHE A 52 -17.83 29.68 -22.60
N GLY A 53 -18.47 29.64 -21.44
CA GLY A 53 -17.80 29.59 -20.15
C GLY A 53 -18.08 28.22 -19.53
N LEU A 54 -17.18 27.27 -19.68
CA LEU A 54 -17.14 26.11 -18.80
C LEU A 54 -16.83 26.65 -17.39
N ASP A 55 -17.65 26.27 -16.41
CA ASP A 55 -17.39 26.58 -15.01
C ASP A 55 -15.99 26.05 -14.63
N PRO A 56 -15.05 26.90 -14.18
CA PRO A 56 -13.71 26.47 -13.78
C PRO A 56 -13.71 25.58 -12.53
N ARG A 57 -14.87 25.28 -11.94
CA ARG A 57 -15.01 24.34 -10.81
C ARG A 57 -15.14 22.87 -11.19
N ILE A 58 -15.09 22.50 -12.48
CA ILE A 58 -15.11 21.09 -12.91
C ILE A 58 -13.83 20.72 -13.66
N THR A 59 -12.72 20.79 -12.95
CA THR A 59 -11.55 19.94 -13.14
C THR A 59 -11.11 19.53 -11.74
N SER A 60 -11.70 18.45 -11.23
CA SER A 60 -11.24 17.82 -9.99
C SER A 60 -9.81 17.36 -10.22
N CYS A 61 -8.83 18.18 -9.84
CA CYS A 61 -7.56 17.66 -9.40
C CYS A 61 -7.93 16.82 -8.17
N PHE A 62 -8.10 15.51 -8.36
CA PHE A 62 -8.17 14.62 -7.22
C PHE A 62 -6.97 14.95 -6.33
N SER A 63 -7.25 15.25 -5.07
CA SER A 63 -6.18 15.43 -4.09
C SER A 63 -5.39 14.11 -3.99
N ALA A 64 -4.15 14.18 -3.51
CA ALA A 64 -3.35 12.99 -3.16
C ALA A 64 -4.17 11.95 -2.37
N ASP A 65 -5.02 12.44 -1.45
CA ASP A 65 -5.94 11.62 -0.66
C ASP A 65 -7.05 10.95 -1.48
N ASP A 66 -7.60 11.61 -2.50
CA ASP A 66 -8.68 11.02 -3.28
C ASP A 66 -8.20 9.83 -4.12
N GLU A 67 -7.00 9.94 -4.74
CA GLU A 67 -6.40 8.84 -5.49
C GLU A 67 -6.06 7.66 -4.57
N PHE A 68 -5.46 7.95 -3.41
CA PHE A 68 -5.16 6.96 -2.39
C PHE A 68 -6.44 6.24 -1.89
N VAL A 69 -7.49 6.99 -1.55
CA VAL A 69 -8.77 6.43 -1.08
C VAL A 69 -9.40 5.54 -2.13
N SER A 70 -9.44 5.99 -3.39
CA SER A 70 -10.00 5.17 -4.49
C SER A 70 -9.23 3.86 -4.61
N TYR A 71 -7.90 3.92 -4.61
CA TYR A 71 -7.06 2.73 -4.70
C TYR A 71 -7.27 1.76 -3.54
N VAL A 72 -7.24 2.26 -2.30
CA VAL A 72 -7.39 1.46 -1.08
C VAL A 72 -8.79 0.81 -1.00
N SER A 73 -9.84 1.58 -1.30
CA SER A 73 -11.22 1.08 -1.30
C SER A 73 -11.42 0.00 -2.36
N GLU A 74 -10.95 0.22 -3.59
CA GLU A 74 -11.14 -0.73 -4.69
C GLU A 74 -10.36 -2.03 -4.51
N ASN A 75 -9.14 -1.97 -3.99
CA ASN A 75 -8.23 -3.12 -3.96
C ASN A 75 -8.24 -3.89 -2.65
N TRP A 76 -8.48 -3.22 -1.51
CA TRP A 76 -8.28 -3.81 -0.19
C TRP A 76 -9.51 -3.79 0.70
N PHE A 77 -10.42 -2.84 0.52
CA PHE A 77 -11.63 -2.72 1.32
C PHE A 77 -12.87 -2.47 0.44
N PRO A 78 -13.23 -3.40 -0.46
CA PRO A 78 -14.30 -3.19 -1.42
C PRO A 78 -15.63 -2.90 -0.70
N GLY A 79 -16.26 -1.79 -1.09
CA GLY A 79 -17.51 -1.32 -0.49
C GLY A 79 -17.36 -0.35 0.69
N SER A 80 -16.12 -0.04 1.10
CA SER A 80 -15.84 1.02 2.07
C SER A 80 -16.17 2.41 1.52
N SER A 81 -16.71 3.28 2.36
CA SER A 81 -16.93 4.69 2.04
C SER A 81 -15.70 5.55 2.40
N LEU A 82 -15.63 6.78 1.89
CA LEU A 82 -14.62 7.75 2.34
C LEU A 82 -14.65 7.93 3.86
N ALA A 83 -15.84 7.93 4.46
CA ALA A 83 -16.00 8.06 5.91
C ALA A 83 -15.38 6.88 6.67
N ASP A 84 -15.42 5.67 6.10
CA ASP A 84 -14.79 4.48 6.70
C ASP A 84 -13.26 4.57 6.69
N LEU A 85 -12.69 5.28 5.70
CA LEU A 85 -11.24 5.41 5.50
C LEU A 85 -10.65 6.69 6.10
N ASN A 86 -11.47 7.56 6.71
CA ASN A 86 -10.99 8.79 7.35
C ASN A 86 -9.91 8.54 8.41
N THR A 87 -10.09 7.52 9.25
CA THR A 87 -9.09 7.15 10.27
C THR A 87 -7.80 6.67 9.60
N THR A 88 -7.90 5.88 8.53
CA THR A 88 -6.74 5.43 7.74
C THR A 88 -5.97 6.60 7.14
N LEU A 89 -6.66 7.60 6.59
CA LEU A 89 -6.04 8.81 6.06
C LEU A 89 -5.24 9.60 7.12
N GLN A 90 -5.75 9.64 8.35
CA GLN A 90 -5.07 10.32 9.46
C GLN A 90 -3.86 9.54 9.97
N LEU A 91 -3.96 8.20 10.02
CA LEU A 91 -2.90 7.33 10.54
C LEU A 91 -1.80 7.05 9.50
N TYR A 92 -2.11 7.20 8.22
CA TYR A 92 -1.18 7.09 7.10
C TYR A 92 -1.27 8.40 6.30
N PRO A 93 -0.54 9.46 6.69
CA PRO A 93 -0.57 10.74 5.98
C PRO A 93 0.12 10.64 4.61
N SER A 94 -0.08 11.66 3.77
CA SER A 94 0.55 11.75 2.44
C SER A 94 2.03 12.19 2.47
N ASP A 95 2.59 12.49 3.65
CA ASP A 95 4.00 12.86 3.78
C ASP A 95 4.89 11.63 3.49
N PRO A 96 5.77 11.68 2.46
CA PRO A 96 6.65 10.56 2.14
C PRO A 96 7.55 10.12 3.29
N ALA A 97 7.90 11.02 4.21
CA ALA A 97 8.72 10.69 5.37
C ALA A 97 8.05 9.66 6.30
N ASP A 98 6.73 9.60 6.33
CA ASP A 98 5.94 8.66 7.14
C ASP A 98 5.68 7.31 6.45
N GLY A 99 6.05 7.18 5.16
CA GLY A 99 5.81 5.99 4.36
C GLY A 99 6.98 4.99 4.29
N SER A 100 6.74 3.84 3.67
CA SER A 100 7.73 2.76 3.48
C SER A 100 8.48 2.89 2.15
N PRO A 101 9.82 2.69 2.06
CA PRO A 101 10.74 2.30 3.13
C PRO A 101 10.79 3.32 4.27
N PHE A 102 10.64 2.83 5.50
CA PHE A 102 10.57 3.68 6.69
C PHE A 102 11.93 4.31 6.99
N ASP A 103 11.91 5.44 7.70
CA ASP A 103 13.12 6.16 8.13
C ASP A 103 14.05 6.64 7.00
N THR A 104 13.52 6.76 5.77
CA THR A 104 14.28 7.27 4.61
C THR A 104 13.91 8.70 4.20
N GLY A 105 13.07 9.41 4.96
CA GLY A 105 12.52 10.70 4.57
C GLY A 105 11.87 10.64 3.18
N ASP A 106 12.14 11.64 2.34
CA ASP A 106 11.62 11.73 0.97
C ASP A 106 12.29 10.76 -0.03
N ALA A 107 13.35 10.06 0.37
CA ALA A 107 14.02 9.12 -0.52
C ALA A 107 13.08 7.95 -0.87
N ASN A 108 13.22 7.43 -2.09
CA ASN A 108 12.44 6.31 -2.64
C ASN A 108 10.94 6.62 -2.91
N ALA A 109 10.54 7.90 -2.94
CA ALA A 109 9.21 8.32 -3.37
C ALA A 109 9.07 8.26 -4.91
N PHE A 110 8.92 7.06 -5.48
CA PHE A 110 8.81 6.87 -6.94
C PHE A 110 7.55 7.51 -7.54
N THR A 111 6.48 7.60 -6.77
CA THR A 111 5.26 8.36 -7.04
C THR A 111 4.80 9.04 -5.74
N PRO A 112 3.92 10.06 -5.79
CA PRO A 112 3.43 10.75 -4.60
C PRO A 112 2.89 9.79 -3.52
N GLU A 113 2.13 8.76 -3.92
CA GLU A 113 1.53 7.80 -2.98
C GLU A 113 2.36 6.52 -2.77
N TYR A 114 3.50 6.35 -3.45
CA TYR A 114 4.26 5.08 -3.43
C TYR A 114 4.56 4.62 -2.01
N LYS A 115 5.16 5.50 -1.20
CA LYS A 115 5.59 5.15 0.15
C LYS A 115 4.40 4.93 1.09
N ARG A 116 3.32 5.70 0.91
CA ARG A 116 2.08 5.59 1.69
C ARG A 116 1.37 4.26 1.41
N ILE A 117 1.19 3.93 0.14
CA ILE A 117 0.61 2.64 -0.30
C ILE A 117 1.46 1.49 0.21
N ALA A 118 2.80 1.57 0.10
CA ALA A 118 3.69 0.53 0.60
C ALA A 118 3.57 0.33 2.13
N ALA A 119 3.44 1.41 2.91
CA ALA A 119 3.24 1.32 4.35
C ALA A 119 1.91 0.63 4.71
N VAL A 120 0.81 1.04 4.09
CA VAL A 120 -0.52 0.46 4.32
C VAL A 120 -0.55 -1.00 3.88
N GLN A 121 0.01 -1.33 2.72
CA GLN A 121 0.05 -2.70 2.22
C GLN A 121 0.84 -3.63 3.15
N GLY A 122 2.02 -3.20 3.60
CA GLY A 122 2.85 -3.98 4.52
C GLY A 122 2.16 -4.19 5.87
N ASP A 123 1.53 -3.14 6.39
CA ASP A 123 0.81 -3.22 7.65
C ASP A 123 -0.46 -4.07 7.55
N LEU A 124 -1.26 -3.92 6.49
CA LEU A 124 -2.48 -4.69 6.25
C LEU A 124 -2.18 -6.18 6.05
N ALA A 125 -1.20 -6.51 5.21
CA ALA A 125 -0.94 -7.90 4.81
C ALA A 125 -0.11 -8.69 5.83
N PHE A 126 0.74 -8.01 6.61
CA PHE A 126 1.70 -8.70 7.49
C PHE A 126 1.63 -8.22 8.95
N ASN A 127 1.83 -6.93 9.22
CA ASN A 127 2.00 -6.48 10.62
C ASN A 127 0.71 -6.57 11.44
N ALA A 128 -0.44 -6.15 10.87
CA ALA A 128 -1.72 -6.21 11.55
C ALA A 128 -2.14 -7.67 11.85
N PRO A 129 -2.13 -8.62 10.88
CA PRO A 129 -2.40 -10.02 11.17
C PRO A 129 -1.43 -10.63 12.19
N ARG A 130 -0.12 -10.35 12.07
CA ARG A 130 0.90 -10.83 13.03
C ARG A 130 0.59 -10.36 14.45
N ARG A 131 0.26 -9.08 14.63
CA ARG A 131 -0.07 -8.50 15.94
C ARG A 131 -1.35 -9.11 16.52
N GLN A 132 -2.43 -9.20 15.73
CA GLN A 132 -3.68 -9.83 16.16
C GLN A 132 -3.47 -11.29 16.58
N PHE A 133 -2.67 -12.04 15.80
CA PHE A 133 -2.30 -13.42 16.14
C PHE A 133 -1.50 -13.49 17.45
N LEU A 134 -0.44 -12.70 17.59
CA LEU A 134 0.41 -12.73 18.78
C LEU A 134 -0.34 -12.30 20.04
N ASP A 135 -1.18 -11.28 19.97
CA ASP A 135 -1.96 -10.78 21.11
C ASP A 135 -2.94 -11.85 21.61
N ALA A 136 -3.59 -12.58 20.71
CA ALA A 136 -4.48 -13.69 21.07
C ALA A 136 -3.73 -14.94 21.54
N PHE A 137 -2.63 -15.29 20.88
CA PHE A 137 -1.93 -16.56 21.08
C PHE A 137 -1.03 -16.55 22.32
N SER A 138 -0.35 -15.42 22.59
CA SER A 138 0.62 -15.29 23.68
C SER A 138 0.02 -15.41 25.08
N ALA A 139 -1.30 -15.28 25.21
CA ALA A 139 -2.00 -15.48 26.49
C ALA A 139 -1.89 -16.92 27.02
N ASN A 140 -1.80 -17.90 26.12
CA ASN A 140 -1.88 -19.33 26.47
C ASN A 140 -0.69 -20.16 25.98
N ARG A 141 0.18 -19.58 25.16
CA ARG A 141 1.29 -20.28 24.51
C ARG A 141 2.51 -19.36 24.45
N THR A 142 3.69 -19.94 24.62
CA THR A 142 4.95 -19.21 24.38
C THR A 142 5.03 -18.84 22.90
N ALA A 143 5.21 -17.56 22.62
CA ALA A 143 5.44 -17.04 21.28
C ALA A 143 6.68 -16.15 21.30
N TYR A 144 7.36 -16.05 20.17
CA TYR A 144 8.53 -15.21 19.97
C TYR A 144 8.27 -14.34 18.74
N ASN A 145 8.54 -13.04 18.85
CA ASN A 145 8.37 -12.09 17.76
C ASN A 145 9.72 -11.52 17.34
N PHE A 146 9.92 -11.31 16.04
CA PHE A 146 11.10 -10.61 15.53
C PHE A 146 10.74 -9.53 14.51
N LEU A 147 11.66 -8.58 14.35
CA LEU A 147 11.71 -7.59 13.29
C LEU A 147 13.06 -7.74 12.58
N SER A 148 13.07 -7.78 11.26
CA SER A 148 14.31 -7.78 10.47
C SER A 148 14.50 -6.41 9.83
N ALA A 149 15.50 -5.67 10.31
CA ALA A 149 15.98 -4.42 9.74
C ALA A 149 17.35 -4.64 9.05
N ARG A 150 17.39 -5.60 8.13
CA ARG A 150 18.61 -6.08 7.44
C ARG A 150 18.44 -6.12 5.93
N GLY A 151 19.47 -5.60 5.26
CA GLY A 151 19.63 -5.63 3.81
C GLY A 151 19.52 -4.25 3.17
N ASN A 152 18.64 -3.39 3.69
CA ASN A 152 18.38 -2.02 3.24
C ASN A 152 18.55 -1.83 1.72
N PHE A 153 17.77 -2.58 0.95
CA PHE A 153 17.94 -2.63 -0.49
C PHE A 153 17.53 -1.31 -1.14
N PRO A 154 18.32 -0.76 -2.08
CA PRO A 154 18.00 0.52 -2.71
C PRO A 154 16.57 0.55 -3.28
N GLY A 155 15.80 1.56 -2.91
CA GLY A 155 14.42 1.73 -3.36
C GLY A 155 13.36 1.02 -2.53
N ILE A 156 13.67 -0.15 -1.96
CA ILE A 156 12.66 -1.06 -1.37
C ILE A 156 12.90 -1.39 0.11
N GLY A 157 14.03 -0.96 0.68
CA GLY A 157 14.38 -1.19 2.08
C GLY A 157 14.52 -2.67 2.42
N ASP A 158 14.10 -3.04 3.62
CA ASP A 158 14.06 -4.43 4.10
C ASP A 158 12.78 -5.10 3.60
N ALA A 159 12.77 -5.37 2.29
CA ALA A 159 11.59 -5.79 1.57
C ALA A 159 11.13 -7.21 1.93
N HIS A 160 9.88 -7.53 1.56
CA HIS A 160 9.35 -8.89 1.69
C HIS A 160 10.29 -9.93 1.09
N THR A 161 10.56 -11.02 1.82
CA THR A 161 11.47 -12.15 1.49
C THR A 161 12.97 -11.91 1.62
N THR A 162 13.44 -10.72 1.99
CA THR A 162 14.88 -10.47 2.15
C THR A 162 15.48 -11.21 3.35
N ASP A 163 14.66 -11.45 4.38
CA ASP A 163 14.98 -12.23 5.58
C ASP A 163 15.44 -13.65 5.25
N LEU A 164 14.97 -14.23 4.15
CA LEU A 164 15.37 -15.56 3.69
C LEU A 164 16.88 -15.67 3.43
N LEU A 165 17.53 -14.58 3.00
CA LEU A 165 18.97 -14.55 2.79
C LEU A 165 19.75 -14.79 4.10
N THR A 166 19.18 -14.32 5.22
CA THR A 166 19.77 -14.48 6.55
C THR A 166 19.28 -15.72 7.28
N ALA A 167 18.01 -16.10 7.11
CA ALA A 167 17.39 -17.25 7.76
C ALA A 167 17.86 -18.61 7.21
N PHE A 168 18.27 -18.65 5.94
CA PHE A 168 18.81 -19.86 5.30
C PHE A 168 20.33 -19.80 5.09
N GLY A 169 20.97 -18.68 5.44
CA GLY A 169 22.42 -18.55 5.48
C GLY A 169 22.99 -18.94 6.85
N PRO A 170 24.32 -19.12 6.98
CA PRO A 170 24.94 -19.20 8.30
C PRO A 170 24.83 -17.84 9.01
N GLY A 171 24.44 -17.84 10.28
CA GLY A 171 24.34 -16.60 11.05
C GLY A 171 23.44 -16.71 12.28
N ASP A 172 23.31 -15.59 12.99
CA ASP A 172 22.57 -15.50 14.24
C ASP A 172 21.08 -15.87 14.13
N MET A 173 20.39 -15.44 13.07
CA MET A 173 18.97 -15.76 12.83
C MET A 173 18.78 -17.28 12.70
N THR A 174 19.63 -17.93 11.90
CA THR A 174 19.64 -19.39 11.73
C THR A 174 19.96 -20.10 13.04
N ASP A 175 20.87 -19.58 13.86
CA ASP A 175 21.19 -20.15 15.18
C ASP A 175 20.00 -20.07 16.16
N PHE A 176 19.23 -18.96 16.17
CA PHE A 176 17.99 -18.87 16.95
C PHE A 176 16.94 -19.89 16.47
N PHE A 177 16.79 -20.06 15.15
CA PHE A 177 15.82 -21.01 14.59
C PHE A 177 16.20 -22.47 14.83
N ILE A 178 17.48 -22.82 14.69
CA ILE A 178 17.99 -24.17 14.99
C ILE A 178 17.75 -24.51 16.47
N ARG A 179 18.07 -23.61 17.39
CA ARG A 179 17.81 -23.80 18.83
C ARG A 179 16.31 -23.99 19.10
N PHE A 180 15.45 -23.16 18.51
CA PHE A 180 14.01 -23.31 18.69
C PHE A 180 13.48 -24.66 18.18
N VAL A 181 13.99 -25.16 17.05
CA VAL A 181 13.58 -26.47 16.53
C VAL A 181 14.02 -27.62 17.43
N ASN A 182 15.20 -27.55 18.05
CA ASN A 182 15.72 -28.61 18.91
C ASN A 182 15.12 -28.56 20.33
N ASP A 183 14.92 -27.36 20.88
CA ASP A 183 14.69 -27.17 22.32
C ASP A 183 13.36 -26.47 22.65
N LEU A 184 12.59 -26.06 21.63
CA LEU A 184 11.39 -25.21 21.77
C LEU A 184 11.67 -23.87 22.47
N ASN A 185 12.94 -23.48 22.52
CA ASN A 185 13.45 -22.24 23.09
C ASN A 185 14.57 -21.72 22.16
N PRO A 186 14.46 -20.50 21.62
CA PRO A 186 15.48 -19.99 20.71
C PRO A 186 16.78 -19.61 21.44
N ASN A 187 16.79 -19.58 22.77
CA ASN A 187 17.90 -19.08 23.57
C ASN A 187 18.97 -20.13 23.87
N GLY A 188 20.20 -19.65 24.08
CA GLY A 188 21.35 -20.45 24.49
C GLY A 188 22.01 -19.86 25.73
N ASP A 189 23.08 -20.50 26.19
CA ASP A 189 23.70 -20.21 27.50
C ASP A 189 24.39 -18.83 27.58
N ALA A 190 24.68 -18.20 26.45
CA ALA A 190 25.35 -16.92 26.37
C ALA A 190 24.75 -16.02 25.28
N GLY A 191 25.04 -14.72 25.38
CA GLY A 191 24.58 -13.71 24.43
C GLY A 191 23.18 -13.17 24.70
N LEU A 192 22.68 -12.37 23.76
CA LEU A 192 21.37 -11.73 23.85
C LEU A 192 20.26 -12.78 23.83
N GLN A 193 19.33 -12.63 24.77
CA GLN A 193 18.19 -13.52 24.94
C GLN A 193 16.99 -12.98 24.17
N TRP A 194 16.39 -13.79 23.31
CA TRP A 194 15.12 -13.52 22.64
C TRP A 194 13.97 -13.73 23.65
N PRO A 195 13.33 -12.64 24.12
CA PRO A 195 12.25 -12.75 25.09
C PRO A 195 11.00 -13.33 24.44
N SER A 196 10.23 -14.08 25.22
CA SER A 196 8.88 -14.46 24.84
C SER A 196 8.00 -13.22 24.74
N TYR A 197 7.19 -13.16 23.69
CA TYR A 197 6.20 -12.11 23.48
C TYR A 197 5.10 -12.17 24.55
N ASN A 198 4.66 -11.00 25.01
CA ASN A 198 3.42 -10.81 25.75
C ASN A 198 2.83 -9.44 25.42
N THR A 199 1.53 -9.28 25.68
CA THR A 199 0.77 -8.07 25.31
C THR A 199 1.18 -6.82 26.09
N THR A 200 1.83 -6.97 27.25
CA THR A 200 2.27 -5.85 28.09
C THR A 200 3.59 -5.25 27.60
N ALA A 201 4.62 -6.08 27.43
CA ALA A 201 5.95 -5.66 27.04
C ALA A 201 6.12 -5.55 25.53
N ARG A 202 5.36 -6.35 24.75
CA ARG A 202 5.47 -6.48 23.28
C ARG A 202 6.93 -6.65 22.80
N ALA A 203 7.74 -7.30 23.63
CA ALA A 203 9.18 -7.42 23.41
C ALA A 203 9.45 -8.22 22.13
N THR A 204 10.37 -7.71 21.33
CA THR A 204 10.66 -8.19 19.97
C THR A 204 12.15 -8.21 19.74
N LEU A 205 12.67 -9.33 19.22
CA LEU A 205 14.06 -9.39 18.77
C LEU A 205 14.19 -8.64 17.46
N GLN A 206 15.09 -7.66 17.40
CA GLN A 206 15.39 -6.93 16.18
C GLN A 206 16.76 -7.36 15.64
N PHE A 207 16.75 -7.81 14.39
CA PHE A 207 17.96 -8.09 13.61
C PHE A 207 18.33 -6.81 12.85
N ASN A 208 19.56 -6.33 13.00
CA ASN A 208 20.07 -5.13 12.34
C ASN A 208 21.34 -5.42 11.54
N ASP A 209 21.67 -4.53 10.61
CA ASP A 209 23.01 -4.45 10.05
C ASP A 209 23.98 -3.64 10.96
N GLY A 210 25.29 -3.82 10.75
CA GLY A 210 26.32 -3.02 11.41
C GLY A 210 26.81 -3.58 12.75
N ALA A 211 27.30 -2.67 13.62
CA ALA A 211 28.03 -3.05 14.84
C ALA A 211 27.15 -3.61 15.97
N VAL A 212 25.84 -3.35 15.93
CA VAL A 212 24.87 -3.86 16.92
C VAL A 212 23.84 -4.72 16.19
N PRO A 213 24.19 -5.96 15.81
CA PRO A 213 23.38 -6.77 14.91
C PRO A 213 22.10 -7.33 15.55
N LEU A 214 22.03 -7.34 16.88
CA LEU A 214 20.89 -7.83 17.65
C LEU A 214 20.51 -6.81 18.73
N ASN A 215 19.22 -6.52 18.85
CA ASN A 215 18.66 -5.67 19.90
C ASN A 215 17.29 -6.18 20.36
N ILE A 216 16.85 -5.84 21.57
CA ILE A 216 15.46 -6.00 21.98
C ILE A 216 14.74 -4.66 21.84
N THR A 217 13.67 -4.65 21.04
CA THR A 217 12.77 -3.51 20.85
C THR A 217 11.34 -3.86 21.30
N MET A 218 10.42 -2.91 21.15
CA MET A 218 9.00 -3.08 21.41
C MET A 218 8.23 -3.04 20.09
N ASP A 219 7.34 -4.01 19.87
CA ASP A 219 6.46 -4.03 18.70
C ASP A 219 5.26 -3.08 18.89
N ASN A 220 5.51 -1.77 18.79
CA ASN A 220 4.52 -0.72 19.00
C ASN A 220 4.48 0.34 17.89
N GLU A 221 5.32 0.22 16.87
CA GLU A 221 5.39 1.15 15.75
C GLU A 221 4.08 1.12 14.96
N ARG A 222 3.47 2.28 14.70
CA ARG A 222 2.18 2.40 13.98
C ARG A 222 1.07 1.50 14.55
N LEU A 223 1.07 1.22 15.85
CA LEU A 223 0.09 0.31 16.48
C LEU A 223 -1.36 0.71 16.19
N ALA A 224 -1.67 2.00 16.26
CA ALA A 224 -3.00 2.52 15.90
C ALA A 224 -3.34 2.22 14.43
N GLY A 225 -2.40 2.44 13.50
CA GLY A 225 -2.56 2.13 12.08
C GLY A 225 -2.87 0.66 11.83
N THR A 226 -2.07 -0.25 12.42
CA THR A 226 -2.32 -1.69 12.28
C THR A 226 -3.66 -2.13 12.89
N ASN A 227 -4.10 -1.49 13.99
CA ASN A 227 -5.39 -1.79 14.61
C ASN A 227 -6.56 -1.32 13.73
N GLU A 228 -6.44 -0.15 13.11
CA GLU A 228 -7.45 0.35 12.17
C GLU A 228 -7.55 -0.55 10.94
N LEU A 229 -6.42 -0.95 10.34
CA LEU A 229 -6.40 -1.86 9.19
C LEU A 229 -6.97 -3.25 9.53
N ALA A 230 -6.69 -3.77 10.72
CA ALA A 230 -7.32 -5.00 11.21
C ALA A 230 -8.85 -4.83 11.36
N SER A 231 -9.30 -3.73 11.94
CA SER A 231 -10.73 -3.41 12.08
C SER A 231 -11.41 -3.29 10.71
N LEU A 232 -10.79 -2.59 9.76
CA LEU A 232 -11.29 -2.45 8.39
C LEU A 232 -11.40 -3.78 7.66
N SER A 233 -10.39 -4.66 7.75
CA SER A 233 -10.43 -5.96 7.07
C SER A 233 -11.52 -6.89 7.62
N LEU A 234 -11.91 -6.73 8.89
CA LEU A 234 -13.06 -7.43 9.47
C LEU A 234 -14.41 -6.85 9.01
N ARG A 235 -14.48 -5.54 8.75
CA ARG A 235 -15.69 -4.86 8.24
C ARG A 235 -15.89 -5.04 6.73
N PHE A 236 -14.80 -5.08 5.98
CA PHE A 236 -14.75 -5.14 4.51
C PHE A 236 -13.82 -6.29 4.09
N PRO A 237 -14.29 -7.55 4.19
CA PRO A 237 -13.47 -8.70 3.80
C PRO A 237 -13.20 -8.71 2.29
N ILE A 238 -11.98 -9.13 1.95
CA ILE A 238 -11.50 -9.32 0.56
C ILE A 238 -11.99 -10.67 0.02
#